data_AF-A0A7S1S7Q0-F1
#
_entry.id   AF-A0A7S1S7Q0-F1
#
_cell.length_a   1.000
_cell.length_b   1.000
_cell.length_c   1.000
_cell.angle_alpha   90.00
_cell.angle_beta   90.00
_cell.angle_gamma   90.00
#
_symmetry.space_group_name_H-M   'P 1'
#
loop_
_entity.id
_entity.type
_entity.pdbx_description
1 polymer ?
#
loop_
_entity_poly.entity_id
_entity_poly.type
_entity_poly.pdbx_seq_one_letter_code
_entity_poly.pdbx_strand_id
1 'polypeptide(L)'
;MSARKFTAEEALQLGVVQRVYPKERLLEATLAYARDIARNVPPTSLAVIKQQVLRHPRMPPHEALLESNRLMVQSTKQPNFKEGVRSYVEKREPNFPAYEASDRLVAMVKEMQQSKL
;
A
#
# COMPACT_ATOMS: atom_id res chain seq x y z
N MET A 1 0.60 18.27 28.80
CA MET A 1 1.28 17.70 27.60
C MET A 1 2.59 18.46 27.42
N SER A 2 3.76 17.78 27.42
CA SER A 2 5.09 18.42 27.60
C SER A 2 5.73 19.02 26.33
N ALA A 3 5.19 18.77 25.14
CA ALA A 3 5.76 19.23 23.85
C ALA A 3 7.26 18.95 23.65
N ARG A 4 7.79 17.91 24.32
CA ARG A 4 9.21 17.55 24.29
C ARG A 4 9.62 17.14 22.86
N LYS A 5 10.78 17.62 22.42
CA LYS A 5 11.46 17.15 21.20
C LYS A 5 12.17 15.82 21.49
N PHE A 6 12.15 14.92 20.51
CA PHE A 6 12.79 13.61 20.59
C PHE A 6 13.74 13.41 19.40
N THR A 7 14.67 12.48 19.55
CA THR A 7 15.68 12.18 18.51
C THR A 7 15.09 11.26 17.43
N ALA A 8 15.84 11.06 16.34
CA ALA A 8 15.42 10.13 15.29
C ALA A 8 15.38 8.67 15.80
N GLU A 9 16.28 8.31 16.70
CA GLU A 9 16.36 6.99 17.34
C GLU A 9 15.15 6.75 18.24
N GLU A 10 14.77 7.74 19.05
CA GLU A 10 13.54 7.69 19.85
C GLU A 10 12.31 7.59 18.92
N ALA A 11 12.26 8.34 17.82
CA ALA A 11 11.18 8.28 16.83
C ALA A 11 11.02 6.86 16.24
N LEU A 12 12.14 6.17 15.99
CA LEU A 12 12.14 4.80 15.50
C LEU A 12 11.62 3.82 16.55
N GLN A 13 12.06 3.95 17.81
CA GLN A 13 11.58 3.12 18.92
C GLN A 13 10.07 3.29 19.18
N LEU A 14 9.55 4.51 19.01
CA LEU A 14 8.14 4.83 19.15
C LEU A 14 7.29 4.42 17.92
N GLY A 15 7.92 3.97 16.83
CA GLY A 15 7.23 3.59 15.59
C GLY A 15 6.71 4.77 14.75
N VAL A 16 7.15 5.99 15.03
CA VAL A 16 6.80 7.20 14.26
C VAL A 16 7.45 7.17 12.88
N VAL A 17 8.68 6.66 12.82
CA VAL A 17 9.44 6.42 11.58
C VAL A 17 9.83 4.95 11.48
N GLN A 18 10.02 4.46 10.26
CA GLN A 18 10.33 3.04 10.02
C GLN A 18 11.84 2.79 9.89
N ARG A 19 12.63 3.81 9.53
CA ARG A 19 14.08 3.74 9.30
C ARG A 19 14.74 5.07 9.62
N VAL A 20 16.00 5.02 10.03
CA VAL A 20 16.87 6.18 10.30
C VAL A 20 18.16 6.01 9.51
N TYR A 21 18.65 7.09 8.90
CA TYR A 21 19.85 7.09 8.08
C TYR A 21 20.74 8.29 8.41
N PRO A 22 22.07 8.19 8.21
CA PRO A 22 22.93 9.37 8.13
C PRO A 22 22.40 10.34 7.07
N LYS A 23 22.53 11.64 7.33
CA LYS A 23 21.98 12.71 6.49
C LYS A 23 22.43 12.58 5.02
N GLU A 24 23.68 12.21 4.81
CA GLU A 24 24.33 12.09 3.51
C GLU A 24 23.76 10.92 2.68
N ARG A 25 23.15 9.92 3.35
CA ARG A 25 22.55 8.73 2.73
C ARG A 25 21.03 8.79 2.63
N LEU A 26 20.39 9.74 3.30
CA LEU A 26 18.92 9.81 3.41
C LEU A 26 18.24 9.85 2.03
N LEU A 27 18.69 10.73 1.14
CA LEU A 27 18.06 10.91 -0.16
C LEU A 27 18.25 9.66 -1.05
N GLU A 28 19.46 9.12 -1.07
CA GLU A 28 19.80 7.90 -1.82
C GLU A 28 18.91 6.73 -1.37
N ALA A 29 18.84 6.47 -0.06
CA ALA A 29 18.03 5.40 0.52
C ALA A 29 16.53 5.61 0.28
N THR A 30 16.05 6.85 0.40
CA THR A 30 14.63 7.19 0.15
C THR A 30 14.24 6.91 -1.30
N LEU A 31 15.08 7.35 -2.26
CA LEU A 31 14.82 7.14 -3.68
C LEU A 31 14.99 5.67 -4.08
N ALA A 32 15.90 4.93 -3.44
CA ALA A 32 16.04 3.50 -3.66
C ALA A 32 14.77 2.77 -3.22
N TYR A 33 14.23 3.09 -2.03
CA TYR A 33 13.00 2.50 -1.53
C TYR A 33 11.77 2.88 -2.37
N ALA A 34 11.65 4.14 -2.78
CA ALA A 34 10.56 4.58 -3.65
C ALA A 34 10.60 3.87 -5.02
N ARG A 35 11.80 3.69 -5.60
CA ARG A 35 12.00 2.94 -6.85
C ARG A 35 11.67 1.46 -6.69
N ASP A 36 12.05 0.85 -5.58
CA ASP A 36 11.70 -0.54 -5.26
C ASP A 36 10.17 -0.73 -5.22
N ILE A 37 9.45 0.14 -4.51
CA ILE A 37 7.97 0.12 -4.50
C ILE A 37 7.41 0.29 -5.92
N ALA A 38 7.87 1.30 -6.65
CA ALA A 38 7.34 1.61 -7.99
C ALA A 38 7.56 0.49 -9.00
N ARG A 39 8.63 -0.31 -8.84
CA ARG A 39 8.95 -1.44 -9.71
C ARG A 39 8.24 -2.72 -9.29
N ASN A 40 8.24 -3.01 -7.99
CA ASN A 40 7.90 -4.34 -7.49
C ASN A 40 6.49 -4.46 -6.93
N VAL A 41 5.77 -3.35 -6.75
CA VAL A 41 4.42 -3.36 -6.16
C VAL A 41 3.38 -2.99 -7.22
N PRO A 42 2.37 -3.84 -7.46
CA PRO A 42 1.27 -3.49 -8.36
C PRO A 42 0.54 -2.23 -7.84
N PRO A 43 0.39 -1.17 -8.64
CA PRO A 43 -0.18 0.09 -8.17
C PRO A 43 -1.60 -0.03 -7.61
N THR A 44 -2.41 -0.92 -8.21
CA THR A 44 -3.79 -1.22 -7.78
C THR A 44 -3.84 -1.91 -6.43
N SER A 45 -2.96 -2.88 -6.19
CA SER A 45 -2.81 -3.54 -4.89
C SER A 45 -2.41 -2.54 -3.81
N LEU A 46 -1.43 -1.68 -4.10
CA LEU A 46 -0.99 -0.66 -3.15
C LEU A 46 -2.13 0.30 -2.76
N ALA A 47 -2.89 0.79 -3.74
CA ALA A 47 -4.03 1.68 -3.49
C ALA A 47 -5.09 1.01 -2.60
N VAL A 48 -5.48 -0.22 -2.93
CA VAL A 48 -6.50 -0.98 -2.20
C VAL A 48 -6.07 -1.32 -0.78
N ILE A 49 -4.82 -1.74 -0.59
CA ILE A 49 -4.26 -2.03 0.75
C ILE A 49 -4.21 -0.75 1.57
N LYS A 50 -3.70 0.36 1.00
CA LYS A 50 -3.62 1.66 1.70
C LYS A 50 -5.01 2.12 2.16
N GLN A 51 -6.04 1.90 1.35
CA GLN A 51 -7.40 2.20 1.76
C GLN A 51 -7.88 1.35 2.93
N GLN A 52 -7.64 0.04 2.90
CA GLN A 52 -8.00 -0.86 4.00
C GLN A 52 -7.31 -0.42 5.30
N VAL A 53 -6.00 -0.12 5.26
CA VAL A 53 -5.23 0.37 6.42
C VAL A 53 -5.83 1.66 6.98
N LEU A 54 -6.27 2.59 6.13
CA LEU A 54 -6.85 3.85 6.59
C LEU A 54 -8.27 3.70 7.15
N ARG A 55 -9.08 2.76 6.64
CA ARG A 55 -10.51 2.65 6.96
C ARG A 55 -10.83 1.58 8.00
N HIS A 56 -10.23 0.39 7.90
CA HIS A 56 -10.58 -0.78 8.70
C HIS A 56 -10.45 -0.57 10.23
N PRO A 57 -9.49 0.22 10.75
CA PRO A 57 -9.42 0.48 12.19
C PRO A 57 -10.67 1.16 12.78
N ARG A 58 -11.53 1.76 11.94
CA ARG A 58 -12.78 2.40 12.34
C ARG A 58 -14.01 1.53 12.09
N MET A 59 -13.82 0.26 11.73
CA MET A 59 -14.90 -0.67 11.40
C MET A 59 -14.97 -1.82 12.41
N PRO A 60 -16.15 -2.47 12.56
CA PRO A 60 -16.22 -3.75 13.25
C PRO A 60 -15.27 -4.78 12.60
N PRO A 61 -14.50 -5.55 13.38
CA PRO A 61 -13.49 -6.47 12.83
C PRO A 61 -14.06 -7.48 11.83
N HIS A 62 -15.27 -7.99 12.06
CA HIS A 62 -15.92 -8.94 11.17
C HIS A 62 -16.26 -8.32 9.80
N GLU A 63 -16.71 -7.05 9.76
CA GLU A 63 -16.98 -6.36 8.50
C GLU A 63 -15.69 -6.07 7.73
N ALA A 64 -14.64 -5.65 8.43
CA ALA A 64 -13.33 -5.41 7.83
C ALA A 64 -12.78 -6.69 7.17
N LEU A 65 -12.92 -7.85 7.83
CA LEU A 65 -12.52 -9.14 7.29
C LEU A 65 -13.32 -9.52 6.04
N LEU A 66 -14.65 -9.34 6.07
CA LEU A 66 -15.51 -9.61 4.91
C LEU A 66 -15.14 -8.72 3.71
N GLU A 67 -14.87 -7.43 3.97
CA GLU A 67 -14.41 -6.49 2.94
C GLU A 67 -13.04 -6.91 2.37
N SER A 68 -12.06 -7.25 3.22
CA SER A 68 -10.75 -7.76 2.79
C SER A 68 -10.88 -9.00 1.90
N ASN A 69 -11.69 -9.98 2.30
CA ASN A 69 -11.90 -11.21 1.52
C ASN A 69 -12.52 -10.92 0.14
N ARG A 70 -13.51 -10.03 0.08
CA ARG A 70 -14.14 -9.62 -1.19
C ARG A 70 -13.13 -8.94 -2.12
N LEU A 71 -12.33 -8.02 -1.59
CA LEU A 71 -11.30 -7.30 -2.35
C LEU A 71 -10.20 -8.25 -2.84
N MET A 72 -9.81 -9.24 -2.02
CA MET A 72 -8.85 -10.27 -2.42
C MET A 72 -9.39 -11.09 -3.60
N VAL A 73 -10.63 -11.60 -3.51
CA VAL A 73 -11.23 -12.37 -4.61
C VAL A 73 -11.30 -11.54 -5.90
N GLN A 74 -11.59 -10.24 -5.80
CA GLN A 74 -11.65 -9.36 -6.96
C GLN A 74 -10.28 -9.04 -7.55
N SER A 75 -9.23 -8.93 -6.73
CA SER A 75 -7.88 -8.63 -7.23
C SER A 75 -7.39 -9.73 -8.18
N THR A 76 -7.76 -10.99 -7.96
CA THR A 76 -7.41 -12.13 -8.83
C THR A 76 -7.83 -11.95 -10.30
N LYS A 77 -8.85 -11.13 -10.55
CA LYS A 77 -9.40 -10.88 -11.89
C LYS A 77 -8.66 -9.76 -12.63
N GLN A 78 -7.80 -9.00 -11.95
CA GLN A 78 -7.16 -7.81 -12.47
C GLN A 78 -5.90 -8.11 -13.31
N PRO A 79 -5.57 -7.28 -14.31
CA PRO A 79 -4.35 -7.43 -15.13
C PRO A 79 -3.08 -7.48 -14.27
N ASN A 80 -3.02 -6.64 -13.24
CA ASN A 80 -1.92 -6.57 -12.29
C ASN A 80 -1.65 -7.88 -11.55
N PHE A 81 -2.70 -8.63 -11.19
CA PHE A 81 -2.56 -9.92 -10.54
C PHE A 81 -1.99 -10.97 -11.50
N LYS A 82 -2.52 -11.04 -12.72
CA LYS A 82 -2.02 -11.96 -13.75
C LYS A 82 -0.56 -11.70 -14.09
N GLU A 83 -0.18 -10.42 -14.20
CA GLU A 83 1.21 -10.06 -14.44
C GLU A 83 2.11 -10.43 -13.27
N GLY A 84 1.70 -10.16 -12.02
CA GLY A 84 2.49 -10.52 -10.84
C GLY A 84 2.75 -12.02 -10.72
N VAL A 85 1.74 -12.85 -11.02
CA VAL A 85 1.92 -14.31 -11.07
C VAL A 85 2.87 -14.70 -12.20
N ARG A 86 2.68 -14.13 -13.40
CA ARG A 86 3.49 -14.45 -14.58
C ARG A 86 4.96 -14.06 -14.39
N SER A 87 5.25 -12.84 -13.97
CA SER A 87 6.61 -12.35 -13.77
C SER A 87 7.35 -13.14 -12.69
N TYR A 88 6.64 -13.58 -11.64
CA TYR A 88 7.18 -14.44 -10.60
C TYR A 88 7.57 -15.83 -11.14
N VAL A 89 6.68 -16.46 -11.91
CA VAL A 89 6.95 -17.77 -12.53
C VAL A 89 8.10 -17.68 -13.54
N GLU A 90 8.13 -16.62 -14.35
CA GLU A 90 9.13 -16.37 -15.39
C GLU A 90 10.46 -15.83 -14.83
N LYS A 91 10.54 -15.50 -13.53
CA LYS A 91 11.70 -14.90 -12.85
C LYS A 91 12.23 -13.64 -13.56
N ARG A 92 11.32 -12.78 -14.02
CA ARG A 92 11.64 -11.49 -14.65
C ARG A 92 11.05 -10.33 -13.87
N GLU A 93 11.51 -9.12 -14.17
CA GLU A 93 10.88 -7.91 -13.64
C GLU A 93 9.41 -7.83 -14.09
N PRO A 94 8.48 -7.45 -13.19
CA PRO A 94 7.08 -7.25 -13.54
C PRO A 94 6.89 -5.99 -14.38
N ASN A 95 5.98 -6.06 -15.34
CA ASN A 95 5.54 -4.92 -16.13
C ASN A 95 4.10 -4.57 -15.76
N PHE A 96 3.93 -3.93 -14.60
CA PHE A 96 2.62 -3.55 -14.11
C PHE A 96 2.04 -2.40 -14.94
N PRO A 97 0.79 -2.52 -15.44
CA PRO A 97 0.08 -1.41 -16.04
C PRO A 97 0.01 -0.19 -15.11
N ALA A 98 0.02 1.01 -15.70
CA ALA A 98 -0.15 2.25 -14.98
C ALA A 98 -1.46 2.25 -14.17
N TYR A 99 -1.45 3.04 -13.09
CA TYR A 99 -2.63 3.20 -12.25
C TYR A 99 -3.63 4.14 -12.93
N GLU A 100 -4.74 3.60 -13.40
CA GLU A 100 -5.85 4.39 -13.92
C GLU A 100 -6.90 4.60 -12.82
N ALA A 101 -7.32 5.85 -12.59
CA ALA A 101 -8.34 6.15 -11.58
C ALA A 101 -9.71 5.52 -11.92
N SER A 102 -9.92 5.13 -13.18
CA SER A 102 -11.08 4.38 -13.67
C SER A 102 -10.97 2.87 -13.50
N ASP A 103 -9.90 2.36 -12.86
CA ASP A 103 -9.80 0.95 -12.53
C ASP A 103 -11.01 0.53 -11.68
N ARG A 104 -11.76 -0.47 -12.16
CA ARG A 104 -13.01 -0.91 -11.52
C ARG A 104 -12.83 -1.28 -10.06
N LEU A 105 -11.66 -1.80 -9.68
CA LEU A 105 -11.40 -2.12 -8.28
C LEU A 105 -11.32 -0.85 -7.44
N VAL A 106 -10.62 0.17 -7.94
CA VAL A 106 -10.45 1.48 -7.29
C VAL A 106 -11.78 2.24 -7.24
N ALA A 107 -12.52 2.28 -8.34
CA ALA A 107 -13.81 2.97 -8.43
C ALA A 107 -14.81 2.37 -7.43
N MET A 108 -14.94 1.05 -7.40
CA MET A 108 -15.81 0.36 -6.46
C MET A 108 -15.36 0.56 -5.00
N VAL A 109 -14.05 0.59 -4.76
CA VAL A 109 -13.46 0.87 -3.45
C VAL A 109 -13.77 2.30 -2.99
N LYS A 110 -13.82 3.29 -3.90
CA LYS A 110 -14.31 4.66 -3.62
C LYS A 110 -15.82 4.71 -3.36
N GLU A 111 -16.62 4.03 -4.18
CA GLU A 111 -18.09 3.95 -4.01
C GLU A 111 -18.46 3.33 -2.64
N MET A 112 -17.74 2.29 -2.23
CA MET A 112 -17.90 1.68 -0.90
C MET A 112 -17.53 2.59 0.27
N GLN A 113 -16.72 3.63 0.06
CA GLN A 113 -16.43 4.63 1.09
C GLN A 113 -17.50 5.71 1.15
N GLN A 114 -18.10 6.05 0.00
CA GLN A 114 -19.12 7.09 -0.11
C GLN A 114 -20.50 6.61 0.35
N SER A 115 -20.82 5.31 0.20
CA SER A 115 -22.11 4.72 0.58
C SER A 115 -22.33 4.55 2.10
N LYS A 116 -21.35 4.91 2.96
CA LYS A 116 -21.47 4.84 4.43
C LYS A 116 -21.43 6.22 5.12
N LEU A 117 -21.65 7.30 4.35
CA LEU A 117 -21.94 8.66 4.83
C LEU A 117 -23.41 8.97 4.58
#